data_AF-A0A1Q5DCQ4-F1
#
_entry.id   AF-A0A1Q5DCQ4-F1
#
_cell.length_a   1.000
_cell.length_b   1.000
_cell.length_c   1.000
_cell.angle_alpha   90.00
_cell.angle_beta   90.00
_cell.angle_gamma   90.00
#
_symmetry.space_group_name_H-M   'P 1'
#
loop_
_entity.id
_entity.type
_entity.pdbx_description
1 polymer ?
#
loop_
_entity_poly.entity_id
_entity_poly.type
_entity_poly.pdbx_seq_one_letter_code
_entity_poly.pdbx_strand_id
1 'polypeptide(L)'
;MREAPTAAYARTVRAEAKPSLAERRKEALRFEIAAEAVRLFAAHGVTGTTGEQIAGAVGISSRTLWRHFPTKESCVLPLLSAGLDFAVAQLRHWPADMGLLDFITRSLRAGELPDVAPVILDLIRMTTTDPALRAVWLQAHDEALPVLAQLLAERSDGSADDLRTRVHAATLNGALRAASEDFAHRYAEEPQAAGSEIATCILVALRAASEGLPY
;
A
#
# COMPACT_ATOMS: atom_id res chain seq x y z
N MET A 1 23.63 -34.13 41.30
CA MET A 1 24.31 -33.19 40.39
C MET A 1 24.17 -33.79 38.99
N ARG A 2 23.40 -33.31 38.01
CA ARG A 2 22.63 -32.07 37.76
C ARG A 2 21.42 -32.42 36.87
N GLU A 3 20.55 -31.42 36.71
CA GLU A 3 19.16 -31.38 36.27
C GLU A 3 18.78 -31.83 34.84
N ALA A 4 17.46 -31.91 34.70
CA ALA A 4 16.50 -32.20 33.63
C ALA A 4 16.68 -31.52 32.24
N PRO A 5 15.96 -32.01 31.21
CA PRO A 5 16.01 -31.58 29.81
C PRO A 5 15.18 -30.30 29.60
N THR A 6 15.18 -29.71 28.39
CA THR A 6 14.34 -28.59 27.86
C THR A 6 15.18 -27.38 27.41
N ALA A 7 15.52 -27.27 26.12
CA ALA A 7 15.88 -25.97 25.51
C ALA A 7 16.11 -25.99 23.98
N ALA A 8 16.34 -27.14 23.34
CA ALA A 8 16.89 -27.15 21.98
C ALA A 8 15.86 -27.28 20.83
N TYR A 9 14.55 -27.29 21.12
CA TYR A 9 13.49 -27.45 20.11
C TYR A 9 12.42 -26.34 20.13
N ALA A 10 12.71 -25.21 20.79
CA ALA A 10 11.74 -24.13 21.05
C ALA A 10 12.12 -22.76 20.45
N ARG A 11 12.97 -22.74 19.41
CA ARG A 11 13.12 -21.55 18.54
C ARG A 11 12.99 -21.95 17.08
N THR A 12 11.95 -22.75 16.84
CA THR A 12 11.20 -22.71 15.60
C THR A 12 10.93 -21.25 15.27
N VAL A 13 11.56 -20.81 14.18
CA VAL A 13 10.97 -19.96 13.14
C VAL A 13 9.49 -19.78 13.42
N ARG A 14 9.10 -18.61 13.98
CA ARG A 14 7.71 -18.22 14.06
C ARG A 14 7.30 -18.02 12.62
N ALA A 15 6.81 -19.10 12.00
CA ALA A 15 6.02 -19.05 10.78
C ALA A 15 5.06 -17.88 10.94
N GLU A 16 5.04 -16.96 9.98
CA GLU A 16 4.15 -15.82 9.94
C GLU A 16 2.74 -16.29 10.33
N ALA A 17 2.34 -16.01 11.57
CA ALA A 17 1.12 -16.55 12.14
C ALA A 17 -0.04 -15.86 11.43
N LYS A 18 -0.93 -16.65 10.83
CA LYS A 18 -2.20 -16.14 10.27
C LYS A 18 -2.83 -15.18 11.28
N PRO A 19 -3.28 -13.98 10.86
CA PRO A 19 -3.77 -12.97 11.79
C PRO A 19 -4.91 -13.54 12.62
N SER A 20 -4.85 -13.25 13.92
CA SER A 20 -5.87 -13.63 14.90
C SER A 20 -7.23 -13.07 14.50
N LEU A 21 -8.31 -13.68 15.00
CA LEU A 21 -9.67 -13.17 14.76
C LEU A 21 -9.81 -11.70 15.19
N ALA A 22 -9.13 -11.30 16.27
CA ALA A 22 -9.12 -9.93 16.75
C ALA A 22 -8.43 -8.97 15.77
N GLU A 23 -7.28 -9.36 15.20
CA GLU A 23 -6.58 -8.57 14.18
C GLU A 23 -7.40 -8.45 12.90
N ARG A 24 -8.03 -9.55 12.44
CA ARG A 24 -8.91 -9.51 11.26
C ARG A 24 -10.11 -8.60 11.46
N ARG A 25 -10.74 -8.64 12.64
CA ARG A 25 -11.85 -7.75 12.99
C ARG A 25 -11.41 -6.29 13.06
N LYS A 26 -10.23 -6.04 13.63
CA LYS A 26 -9.63 -4.70 13.67
C LYS A 26 -9.37 -4.17 12.26
N GLU A 27 -8.83 -5.00 11.38
CA GLU A 27 -8.53 -4.60 10.00
C GLU A 27 -9.81 -4.36 9.19
N ALA A 28 -10.80 -5.26 9.29
CA ALA A 28 -12.10 -5.09 8.66
C ALA A 28 -12.76 -3.77 9.07
N LEU A 29 -12.73 -3.43 10.37
CA LEU A 29 -13.25 -2.15 10.86
C LEU A 29 -12.48 -0.95 10.29
N ARG A 30 -11.16 -1.06 10.13
CA ARG A 30 -10.34 0.02 9.54
C ARG A 30 -10.72 0.26 8.08
N PHE A 31 -10.93 -0.80 7.30
CA PHE A 31 -11.41 -0.70 5.92
C PHE A 31 -12.83 -0.14 5.83
N GLU A 32 -13.73 -0.53 6.74
CA GLU A 32 -15.08 0.02 6.82
C GLU A 32 -15.07 1.52 7.11
N ILE A 33 -14.27 1.96 8.08
CA ILE A 33 -14.04 3.38 8.38
C ILE A 33 -13.49 4.12 7.17
N ALA A 34 -12.50 3.54 6.48
CA ALA A 34 -11.90 4.15 5.31
C ALA A 34 -12.92 4.35 4.18
N ALA A 35 -13.73 3.33 3.89
CA ALA A 35 -14.76 3.40 2.85
C ALA A 35 -15.80 4.51 3.13
N GLU A 36 -16.28 4.61 4.37
CA GLU A 36 -17.22 5.68 4.76
C GLU A 36 -16.57 7.06 4.76
N ALA A 37 -15.30 7.18 5.17
CA ALA A 37 -14.56 8.43 5.09
C ALA A 37 -14.44 8.91 3.64
N VAL A 38 -14.09 8.03 2.69
CA VAL A 38 -14.03 8.40 1.26
C VAL A 38 -15.40 8.82 0.75
N ARG A 39 -16.46 8.07 1.06
CA ARG A 39 -17.82 8.41 0.65
C ARG A 39 -18.23 9.80 1.14
N LEU A 40 -17.93 10.14 2.39
CA LEU A 40 -18.24 11.45 2.96
C LEU A 40 -17.36 12.56 2.37
N PHE A 41 -16.06 12.31 2.18
CA PHE A 41 -15.16 13.26 1.53
C PHE A 41 -15.59 13.56 0.09
N ALA A 42 -16.04 12.56 -0.66
CA ALA A 42 -16.56 12.75 -2.01
C ALA A 42 -17.88 13.56 -2.01
N ALA A 43 -18.75 13.34 -1.02
CA ALA A 43 -20.05 14.00 -0.94
C ALA A 43 -20.00 15.45 -0.39
N HIS A 44 -19.08 15.73 0.53
CA HIS A 44 -19.08 16.97 1.32
C HIS A 44 -17.74 17.74 1.25
N GLY A 45 -16.74 17.18 0.55
CA GLY A 45 -15.36 17.63 0.62
C GLY A 45 -14.68 17.23 1.94
N VAL A 46 -13.35 17.26 1.95
CA VAL A 46 -12.55 16.92 3.14
C VAL A 46 -12.81 17.89 4.29
N THR A 47 -12.83 19.20 3.99
CA THR A 47 -13.12 20.26 4.98
C THR A 47 -14.54 20.19 5.55
N GLY A 48 -15.51 19.82 4.72
CA GLY A 48 -16.92 19.71 5.11
C GLY A 48 -17.26 18.44 5.90
N THR A 49 -16.32 17.51 6.03
CA THR A 49 -16.51 16.24 6.74
C THR A 49 -15.86 16.27 8.11
N THR A 50 -16.57 15.80 9.13
CA THR A 50 -16.07 15.68 10.51
C THR A 50 -15.82 14.23 10.91
N GLY A 51 -14.99 14.02 11.93
CA GLY A 51 -14.78 12.69 12.50
C GLY A 51 -16.06 12.10 13.11
N GLU A 52 -16.92 12.93 13.67
CA GLU A 52 -18.22 12.53 14.22
C GLU A 52 -19.13 11.96 13.13
N GLN A 53 -19.14 12.56 11.94
CA GLN A 53 -19.90 12.04 10.79
C GLN A 53 -19.37 10.68 10.34
N ILE A 54 -18.05 10.52 10.24
CA ILE A 54 -17.41 9.25 9.88
C ILE A 54 -17.73 8.17 10.93
N ALA A 55 -17.54 8.50 12.21
CA ALA A 55 -17.83 7.59 13.32
C ALA A 55 -19.31 7.17 13.34
N GLY A 56 -20.21 8.14 13.14
CA GLY A 56 -21.65 7.90 13.05
C GLY A 56 -22.05 7.00 11.88
N ALA A 57 -21.42 7.16 10.72
CA ALA A 57 -21.69 6.33 9.54
C ALA A 57 -21.35 4.86 9.75
N VAL A 58 -20.32 4.56 10.56
CA VAL A 58 -19.87 3.19 10.89
C VAL A 58 -20.52 2.66 12.20
N GLY A 59 -21.30 3.49 12.90
CA GLY A 59 -21.93 3.10 14.17
C GLY A 59 -20.97 2.97 15.35
N ILE A 60 -19.87 3.73 15.35
CA ILE A 60 -18.88 3.77 16.44
C ILE A 60 -18.83 5.14 17.13
N SER A 61 -18.21 5.21 18.31
CA SER A 61 -17.97 6.50 18.97
C SER A 61 -16.75 7.22 18.37
N SER A 62 -16.72 8.56 18.39
CA SER A 62 -15.53 9.34 18.01
C SER A 62 -14.28 8.91 18.79
N ARG A 63 -14.41 8.58 20.08
CA ARG A 63 -13.32 8.01 20.88
C ARG A 63 -12.75 6.73 20.28
N THR A 64 -13.62 5.88 19.73
CA THR A 64 -13.19 4.65 19.05
C THR A 64 -12.49 4.99 17.74
N LEU A 65 -13.05 5.88 16.92
CA LEU A 65 -12.40 6.36 15.70
C LEU A 65 -10.98 6.87 15.97
N TRP A 66 -10.82 7.78 16.94
CA TRP A 66 -9.55 8.41 17.29
C TRP A 66 -8.52 7.45 17.90
N ARG A 67 -8.95 6.29 18.40
CA ARG A 67 -8.03 5.21 18.79
C ARG A 67 -7.40 4.51 17.58
N HIS A 68 -8.07 4.49 16.44
CA HIS A 68 -7.59 3.86 15.21
C HIS A 68 -6.86 4.85 14.29
N PHE A 69 -7.27 6.11 14.29
CA PHE A 69 -6.83 7.12 13.34
C PHE A 69 -6.64 8.46 14.05
N PRO A 70 -5.45 9.07 14.05
CA PRO A 70 -5.22 10.33 14.77
C PRO A 70 -5.96 11.53 14.16
N THR A 71 -6.27 11.48 12.85
CA THR A 71 -6.99 12.54 12.13
C THR A 71 -8.07 11.96 11.23
N LYS A 72 -9.05 12.79 10.82
CA LYS A 72 -10.09 12.34 9.88
C LYS A 72 -9.49 11.92 8.54
N GLU A 73 -8.46 12.61 8.07
CA GLU A 73 -7.77 12.30 6.82
C GLU A 73 -7.04 10.95 6.91
N SER A 74 -6.42 10.65 8.05
CA SER A 74 -5.75 9.36 8.24
C SER A 74 -6.71 8.16 8.21
N CYS A 75 -8.04 8.38 8.30
CA CYS A 75 -9.04 7.32 8.15
C CYS A 75 -8.96 6.64 6.78
N VAL A 76 -8.50 7.34 5.74
CA VAL A 76 -8.40 6.78 4.38
C VAL A 76 -7.10 6.03 4.12
N LEU A 77 -6.16 6.03 5.08
CA LEU A 77 -4.86 5.39 4.94
C LEU A 77 -4.94 3.92 4.50
N PRO A 78 -5.84 3.06 5.03
CA PRO A 78 -5.94 1.67 4.59
C PRO A 78 -6.27 1.50 3.10
N LEU A 79 -7.03 2.44 2.50
CA LEU A 79 -7.34 2.41 1.07
C LEU A 79 -6.18 2.96 0.23
N LEU A 80 -5.49 3.98 0.74
CA LEU A 80 -4.30 4.53 0.08
C LEU A 80 -3.13 3.54 0.09
N SER A 81 -2.91 2.77 1.17
CA SER A 81 -1.81 1.80 1.21
C SER A 81 -2.10 0.52 0.43
N ALA A 82 -3.37 0.20 0.15
CA ALA A 82 -3.77 -1.11 -0.39
C ALA A 82 -3.02 -1.54 -1.66
N GLY A 83 -2.81 -0.63 -2.61
CA GLY A 83 -2.07 -0.92 -3.84
C GLY A 83 -0.58 -1.23 -3.58
N LEU A 84 0.02 -0.54 -2.60
CA LEU A 84 1.41 -0.73 -2.21
C LEU A 84 1.59 -2.01 -1.37
N ASP A 85 0.65 -2.28 -0.47
CA ASP A 85 0.59 -3.52 0.30
C ASP A 85 0.46 -4.74 -0.63
N PHE A 86 -0.37 -4.62 -1.67
CA PHE A 86 -0.47 -5.62 -2.73
C PHE A 86 0.85 -5.80 -3.47
N ALA A 87 1.49 -4.72 -3.91
CA ALA A 87 2.79 -4.78 -4.60
C ALA A 87 3.87 -5.45 -3.73
N VAL A 88 3.96 -5.09 -2.45
CA VAL A 88 4.86 -5.71 -1.47
C VAL A 88 4.58 -7.21 -1.33
N ALA A 89 3.31 -7.61 -1.24
CA ALA A 89 2.93 -9.01 -1.17
C ALA A 89 3.33 -9.80 -2.43
N GLN A 90 3.20 -9.20 -3.62
CA GLN A 90 3.66 -9.81 -4.87
C GLN A 90 5.19 -9.94 -4.92
N LEU A 91 5.92 -8.89 -4.52
CA LEU A 91 7.39 -8.89 -4.53
C LEU A 91 8.00 -9.97 -3.64
N ARG A 92 7.31 -10.41 -2.58
CA ARG A 92 7.75 -11.56 -1.76
C ARG A 92 7.82 -12.87 -2.54
N HIS A 93 7.08 -12.98 -3.63
CA HIS A 93 7.05 -14.15 -4.51
C HIS A 93 7.96 -14.00 -5.73
N TRP A 94 8.72 -12.89 -5.83
CA TRP A 94 9.62 -12.62 -6.95
C TRP A 94 10.72 -13.71 -7.03
N PRO A 95 10.83 -14.49 -8.14
CA PRO A 95 11.86 -15.53 -8.27
C PRO A 95 13.28 -14.96 -8.35
N ALA A 96 14.27 -15.63 -7.74
CA ALA A 96 15.67 -15.16 -7.65
C ALA A 96 16.36 -15.02 -9.03
N ASP A 97 16.00 -15.87 -9.98
CA ASP A 97 16.56 -15.98 -11.32
C ASP A 97 15.89 -15.08 -12.36
N MET A 98 14.98 -14.20 -11.93
CA MET A 98 14.17 -13.35 -12.81
C MET A 98 14.41 -11.86 -12.53
N GLY A 99 14.53 -11.05 -13.58
CA GLY A 99 14.54 -9.59 -13.46
C GLY A 99 13.19 -9.04 -12.99
N LEU A 100 13.19 -7.91 -12.29
CA LEU A 100 11.94 -7.32 -11.75
C LEU A 100 10.92 -7.00 -12.84
N LEU A 101 11.36 -6.40 -13.95
CA LEU A 101 10.46 -6.07 -15.07
C LEU A 101 9.84 -7.32 -15.70
N ASP A 102 10.61 -8.41 -15.82
CA ASP A 102 10.10 -9.68 -16.35
C ASP A 102 9.09 -10.30 -15.40
N PHE A 103 9.39 -10.27 -14.09
CA PHE A 103 8.48 -10.76 -13.06
C PHE A 103 7.14 -10.01 -13.08
N ILE A 104 7.18 -8.68 -13.06
CA ILE A 104 5.96 -7.87 -13.14
C ILE A 104 5.22 -8.14 -14.45
N THR A 105 5.91 -8.13 -15.60
CA THR A 105 5.28 -8.44 -16.90
C THR A 105 4.59 -9.81 -16.89
N ARG A 106 5.18 -10.81 -16.25
CA ARG A 106 4.59 -12.15 -16.11
C ARG A 106 3.36 -12.15 -15.20
N SER A 107 3.43 -11.54 -14.02
CA SER A 107 2.27 -11.46 -13.11
C SER A 107 1.09 -10.71 -13.74
N LEU A 108 1.38 -9.64 -14.48
CA LEU A 108 0.36 -8.91 -15.25
C LEU A 108 -0.32 -9.79 -16.30
N ARG A 109 0.45 -10.58 -17.05
CA ARG A 109 -0.09 -11.53 -18.05
C ARG A 109 -0.90 -12.67 -17.43
N ALA A 110 -0.59 -13.04 -16.20
CA ALA A 110 -1.33 -14.06 -15.46
C ALA A 110 -2.67 -13.52 -14.91
N GLY A 111 -2.96 -12.23 -15.07
CA GLY A 111 -4.18 -11.62 -14.54
C GLY A 111 -4.13 -11.41 -13.03
N GLU A 112 -2.94 -11.42 -12.42
CA GLU A 112 -2.74 -11.23 -10.98
C GLU A 112 -2.81 -9.75 -10.57
N LEU A 113 -3.63 -8.95 -11.26
CA LEU A 113 -3.80 -7.53 -10.96
C LEU A 113 -4.89 -7.35 -9.90
N PRO A 114 -4.71 -6.40 -8.97
CA PRO A 114 -5.78 -6.04 -8.08
C PRO A 114 -6.87 -5.33 -8.90
N ASP A 115 -8.13 -5.71 -8.66
CA ASP A 115 -9.26 -4.91 -9.11
C ASP A 115 -9.24 -3.59 -8.33
N VAL A 116 -9.05 -2.48 -9.04
CA VAL A 116 -8.98 -1.17 -8.40
C VAL A 116 -10.38 -0.58 -8.38
N ALA A 117 -11.01 -0.63 -7.21
CA ALA A 117 -12.33 -0.04 -7.03
C ALA A 117 -12.30 1.47 -7.40
N PRO A 118 -13.28 1.97 -8.17
CA PRO A 118 -13.32 3.38 -8.60
C PRO A 118 -13.14 4.39 -7.46
N VAL A 119 -13.67 4.06 -6.26
CA VAL A 119 -13.54 4.86 -5.04
C VAL A 119 -12.09 5.11 -4.62
N ILE A 120 -11.17 4.19 -4.91
CA ILE A 120 -9.74 4.35 -4.62
C ILE A 120 -9.10 5.31 -5.63
N LEU A 121 -9.50 5.27 -6.90
CA LEU A 121 -9.01 6.19 -7.93
C LEU A 121 -9.45 7.62 -7.64
N ASP A 122 -10.71 7.81 -7.27
CA ASP A 122 -11.22 9.10 -6.83
C ASP A 122 -10.45 9.63 -5.63
N LEU A 123 -10.19 8.76 -4.64
CA LEU A 123 -9.40 9.13 -3.48
C LEU A 123 -7.98 9.56 -3.84
N ILE A 124 -7.26 8.79 -4.67
CA ILE A 124 -5.90 9.14 -5.12
C ILE A 124 -5.95 10.49 -5.86
N ARG A 125 -6.95 10.71 -6.72
CA ARG A 125 -7.16 12.00 -7.42
C ARG A 125 -7.36 13.15 -6.43
N MET A 126 -8.15 12.97 -5.37
CA MET A 126 -8.34 14.00 -4.33
C MET A 126 -7.04 14.41 -3.63
N THR A 127 -6.04 13.53 -3.55
CA THR A 127 -4.71 13.86 -2.98
C THR A 127 -3.95 14.92 -3.79
N THR A 128 -4.33 15.16 -5.06
CA THR A 128 -3.70 16.19 -5.89
C THR A 128 -4.19 17.59 -5.56
N THR A 129 -5.42 17.70 -5.03
CA THR A 129 -6.09 18.97 -4.74
C THR A 129 -6.19 19.26 -3.25
N ASP A 130 -6.15 18.25 -2.38
CA ASP A 130 -6.24 18.38 -0.93
C ASP A 130 -4.87 18.11 -0.26
N PRO A 131 -4.24 19.13 0.36
CA PRO A 131 -2.93 18.97 0.99
C PRO A 131 -2.89 17.99 2.17
N ALA A 132 -3.98 17.83 2.91
CA ALA A 132 -4.02 16.95 4.06
C ALA A 132 -4.12 15.48 3.62
N LEU A 133 -4.90 15.19 2.58
CA LEU A 133 -4.88 13.88 1.92
C LEU A 133 -3.54 13.61 1.22
N ARG A 134 -2.91 14.63 0.62
CA ARG A 134 -1.57 14.51 0.03
C ARG A 134 -0.55 14.05 1.07
N ALA A 135 -0.62 14.59 2.28
CA ALA A 135 0.27 14.19 3.37
C ALA A 135 0.08 12.71 3.74
N VAL A 136 -1.17 12.23 3.86
CA VAL A 136 -1.46 10.82 4.16
C VAL A 136 -0.97 9.90 3.02
N TRP A 137 -1.16 10.30 1.76
CA TRP A 137 -0.68 9.53 0.61
C TRP A 137 0.85 9.42 0.58
N LEU A 138 1.57 10.52 0.82
CA LEU A 138 3.02 10.50 0.91
C LEU A 138 3.52 9.71 2.13
N GLN A 139 2.82 9.79 3.26
CA GLN A 139 3.12 8.99 4.46
C GLN A 139 3.02 7.49 4.16
N ALA A 140 1.95 7.04 3.50
CA ALA A 140 1.80 5.63 3.12
C ALA A 140 2.99 5.11 2.29
N HIS A 141 3.47 5.94 1.36
CA HIS A 141 4.64 5.62 0.55
C HIS A 141 5.95 5.66 1.34
N ASP A 142 6.12 6.60 2.27
CA ASP A 142 7.30 6.69 3.13
C ASP A 142 7.40 5.47 4.07
N GLU A 143 6.29 5.08 4.69
CA GLU A 143 6.19 3.92 5.60
C GLU A 143 6.55 2.59 4.91
N ALA A 144 6.38 2.50 3.59
CA ALA A 144 6.74 1.31 2.82
C ALA A 144 8.23 1.23 2.43
N LEU A 145 8.99 2.34 2.50
CA LEU A 145 10.39 2.36 2.08
C LEU A 145 11.27 1.33 2.82
N PRO A 146 11.19 1.20 4.16
CA PRO A 146 11.97 0.19 4.88
C PRO A 146 11.62 -1.24 4.46
N VAL A 147 10.34 -1.50 4.17
CA VAL A 147 9.86 -2.83 3.74
C VAL A 147 10.41 -3.17 2.35
N LEU A 148 10.34 -2.22 1.41
CA LEU A 148 10.90 -2.40 0.07
C LEU A 148 12.43 -2.56 0.11
N ALA A 149 13.12 -1.78 0.94
CA ALA A 149 14.57 -1.90 1.11
C ALA A 149 14.96 -3.28 1.67
N GLN A 150 14.21 -3.79 2.64
CA GLN A 150 14.42 -5.14 3.18
C GLN A 150 14.23 -6.23 2.11
N LEU A 151 13.16 -6.15 1.32
CA LEU A 151 12.93 -7.10 0.22
C LEU A 151 14.05 -7.09 -0.83
N LEU A 152 14.58 -5.91 -1.17
CA LEU A 152 15.68 -5.78 -2.12
C LEU A 152 17.02 -6.25 -1.53
N ALA A 153 17.26 -6.01 -0.25
CA ALA A 153 18.46 -6.50 0.45
C ALA A 153 18.51 -8.03 0.47
N GLU A 154 17.41 -8.69 0.82
CA GLU A 154 17.27 -10.15 0.82
C GLU A 154 17.55 -10.77 -0.56
N ARG A 155 17.27 -10.04 -1.63
CA ARG A 155 17.53 -10.48 -3.00
C ARG A 155 18.95 -10.31 -3.49
N SER A 156 19.69 -9.40 -2.90
CA SER A 156 21.04 -9.02 -3.35
C SER A 156 22.12 -9.57 -2.44
N ASP A 157 21.76 -10.41 -1.45
CA ASP A 157 22.59 -10.79 -0.31
C ASP A 157 23.24 -9.55 0.37
N GLY A 158 22.49 -8.43 0.37
CA GLY A 158 22.96 -7.11 0.77
C GLY A 158 22.37 -6.63 2.10
N SER A 159 22.49 -5.33 2.36
CA SER A 159 21.92 -4.66 3.53
C SER A 159 20.81 -3.69 3.13
N ALA A 160 19.74 -3.65 3.93
CA ALA A 160 18.66 -2.67 3.79
C ALA A 160 19.11 -1.23 4.12
N ASP A 161 20.17 -1.09 4.92
CA ASP A 161 20.76 0.19 5.29
C ASP A 161 21.74 0.72 4.23
N ASP A 162 22.16 -0.12 3.28
CA ASP A 162 23.05 0.31 2.21
C ASP A 162 22.39 1.38 1.35
N LEU A 163 23.15 2.43 1.01
CA LEU A 163 22.64 3.56 0.27
C LEU A 163 22.09 3.14 -1.10
N ARG A 164 22.73 2.18 -1.78
CA ARG A 164 22.26 1.69 -3.08
C ARG A 164 20.93 0.97 -2.94
N THR A 165 20.77 0.10 -1.95
CA THR A 165 19.50 -0.59 -1.67
C THR A 165 18.38 0.40 -1.37
N ARG A 166 18.65 1.41 -0.53
CA ARG A 166 17.68 2.46 -0.21
C ARG A 166 17.29 3.30 -1.43
N VAL A 167 18.25 3.63 -2.29
CA VAL A 167 17.98 4.32 -3.56
C VAL A 167 17.09 3.46 -4.46
N HIS A 168 17.39 2.16 -4.62
CA HIS A 168 16.56 1.27 -5.42
C HIS A 168 15.14 1.12 -4.86
N ALA A 169 14.97 1.04 -3.53
CA ALA A 169 13.66 1.02 -2.89
C ALA A 169 12.89 2.32 -3.14
N ALA A 170 13.54 3.47 -3.01
CA ALA A 170 12.95 4.78 -3.29
C ALA A 170 12.55 4.94 -4.76
N THR A 171 13.39 4.46 -5.69
CA THR A 171 13.12 4.45 -7.13
C THR A 171 11.90 3.59 -7.46
N LEU A 172 11.83 2.37 -6.92
CA LEU A 172 10.68 1.48 -7.10
C LEU A 172 9.40 2.09 -6.53
N ASN A 173 9.46 2.60 -5.30
CA ASN A 173 8.32 3.23 -4.63
C ASN A 173 7.82 4.47 -5.38
N GLY A 174 8.75 5.31 -5.86
CA GLY A 174 8.44 6.49 -6.67
C GLY A 174 7.79 6.14 -8.00
N ALA A 175 8.25 5.09 -8.67
CA ALA A 175 7.64 4.60 -9.90
C ALA A 175 6.21 4.09 -9.67
N LEU A 176 5.97 3.30 -8.62
CA LEU A 176 4.64 2.82 -8.27
C LEU A 176 3.69 3.98 -7.90
N ARG A 177 4.18 4.96 -7.14
CA ARG A 177 3.40 6.17 -6.80
C ARG A 177 3.01 6.95 -8.04
N ALA A 178 3.97 7.21 -8.93
CA ALA A 178 3.74 7.97 -10.16
C ALA A 178 2.75 7.23 -11.09
N ALA A 179 2.86 5.90 -11.22
CA ALA A 179 1.91 5.10 -11.98
C ALA A 179 0.49 5.19 -11.42
N SER A 180 0.32 5.10 -10.10
CA SER A 180 -0.98 5.22 -9.44
C SER A 180 -1.59 6.62 -9.57
N GLU A 181 -0.79 7.68 -9.40
CA GLU A 181 -1.22 9.07 -9.57
C GLU A 181 -1.65 9.36 -11.02
N ASP A 182 -0.87 8.92 -12.01
CA ASP A 182 -1.18 9.07 -13.43
C ASP A 182 -2.41 8.25 -13.86
N PHE A 183 -2.54 7.02 -13.37
CA PHE A 183 -3.70 6.18 -13.63
C PHE A 183 -4.97 6.81 -13.06
N ALA A 184 -4.96 7.25 -11.80
CA ALA A 184 -6.10 7.93 -11.18
C ALA A 184 -6.48 9.22 -11.92
N HIS A 185 -5.49 10.01 -12.37
CA HIS A 185 -5.75 11.23 -13.14
C HIS A 185 -6.45 10.93 -14.48
N ARG A 186 -6.04 9.86 -15.18
CA ARG A 186 -6.59 9.51 -16.50
C ARG A 186 -7.96 8.85 -16.42
N TYR A 187 -8.19 8.01 -15.42
CA TYR A 187 -9.28 7.02 -15.45
C TYR A 187 -10.29 7.14 -14.31
N ALA A 188 -10.15 8.08 -13.37
CA ALA A 188 -11.13 8.24 -12.28
C ALA A 188 -12.57 8.54 -12.77
N GLU A 189 -12.73 9.12 -13.96
CA GLU A 189 -14.04 9.42 -14.56
C GLU A 189 -14.51 8.35 -15.55
N GLU A 190 -13.75 7.26 -15.71
CA GLU A 190 -14.02 6.19 -16.67
C GLU A 190 -14.40 4.89 -15.93
N PRO A 191 -15.70 4.58 -15.75
CA PRO A 191 -16.16 3.42 -15.00
C PRO A 191 -15.77 2.07 -15.62
N GLN A 192 -15.31 2.07 -16.89
CA GLN A 192 -14.88 0.88 -17.63
C GLN A 192 -13.37 0.77 -17.81
N ALA A 193 -12.55 1.63 -17.19
CA ALA A 193 -11.10 1.48 -17.25
C ALA A 193 -10.72 0.07 -16.76
N ALA A 194 -10.18 -0.74 -17.67
CA ALA A 194 -9.90 -2.13 -17.33
C ALA A 194 -8.63 -2.22 -16.47
N GLY A 195 -8.51 -3.31 -15.71
CA GLY A 195 -7.29 -3.59 -14.93
C GLY A 195 -6.02 -3.61 -15.80
N SER A 196 -6.14 -3.82 -17.11
CA SER A 196 -5.02 -3.74 -18.07
C SER A 196 -4.37 -2.36 -18.19
N GLU A 197 -5.07 -1.29 -17.84
CA GLU A 197 -4.61 0.08 -18.04
C GLU A 197 -3.66 0.48 -16.90
N ILE A 198 -3.97 0.11 -15.65
CA ILE A 198 -3.04 0.30 -14.52
C ILE A 198 -1.75 -0.51 -14.71
N ALA A 199 -1.86 -1.71 -15.27
CA ALA A 199 -0.71 -2.54 -15.65
C ALA A 199 0.24 -1.80 -16.59
N THR A 200 -0.33 -1.11 -17.57
CA THR A 200 0.43 -0.31 -18.54
C THR A 200 1.14 0.85 -17.86
N CYS A 201 0.45 1.60 -16.99
CA CYS A 201 1.06 2.69 -16.21
C CYS A 201 2.22 2.18 -15.33
N ILE A 202 2.05 1.05 -14.64
CA ILE A 202 3.10 0.43 -13.81
C ILE A 202 4.31 0.05 -14.67
N LEU A 203 4.11 -0.64 -15.80
CA LEU A 203 5.23 -1.05 -16.67
C LEU A 203 5.99 0.14 -17.24
N VAL A 204 5.28 1.19 -17.67
CA VAL A 204 5.91 2.42 -18.17
C VAL A 204 6.76 3.07 -17.07
N ALA A 205 6.20 3.22 -15.87
CA ALA A 205 6.91 3.85 -14.75
C ALA A 205 8.13 3.04 -14.30
N LEU A 206 8.01 1.71 -14.18
CA LEU A 206 9.12 0.84 -13.80
C LEU A 206 10.21 0.80 -14.87
N ARG A 207 9.83 0.85 -16.16
CA ARG A 207 10.80 0.92 -17.25
C ARG A 207 11.59 2.23 -17.20
N ALA A 208 10.91 3.37 -17.06
CA ALA A 208 11.58 4.67 -16.90
C ALA A 208 12.53 4.66 -15.67
N ALA A 209 12.10 4.07 -14.57
CA ALA A 209 12.93 3.90 -13.38
C ALA A 209 14.17 3.01 -13.61
N SER A 210 14.06 1.99 -14.47
CA SER A 210 15.19 1.11 -14.83
C SER A 210 16.19 1.75 -15.79
N GLU A 211 15.72 2.65 -16.66
CA GLU A 211 16.55 3.41 -17.60
C GLU A 211 17.38 4.49 -16.88
N GLY A 212 16.91 4.96 -15.73
CA GLY A 212 17.58 5.95 -14.91
C GLY A 212 17.27 7.39 -15.34
N LEU A 213 18.20 8.30 -15.06
CA LEU A 213 18.04 9.71 -15.45
C LEU A 213 18.46 9.87 -16.93
N PRO A 214 17.64 10.52 -17.78
CA PRO A 214 17.88 10.57 -19.22
C PRO A 214 18.98 11.58 -19.65
N TYR A 215 19.79 12.07 -18.72
CA TYR A 215 20.74 13.17 -18.91
C TYR A 215 22.14 12.86 -18.41
#